data_AF-A0A9W6EYF6-F1
#
_entry.id   AF-A0A9W6EYF6-F1
#
_cell.length_a   1.000
_cell.length_b   1.000
_cell.length_c   1.000
_cell.angle_alpha   90.00
_cell.angle_beta   90.00
_cell.angle_gamma   90.00
#
_symmetry.space_group_name_H-M   'P 1'
#
loop_
_entity.id
_entity.type
_entity.pdbx_description
1 polymer ?
#
loop_
_entity_poly.entity_id
_entity_poly.type
_entity_poly.pdbx_seq_one_letter_code
_entity_poly.pdbx_strand_id
1 'polypeptide(L)'
;MSNQRAIPSTSSSRAAPPAASSSSPGRSPTTARSLGTPPRETARGAAVSTSVNSSISLGRVAAHTASSAARAAAAMPDAEAGPELIAQLQDRLQQLEAEFKASQDNAQWTIKQNKNTLLALKQENKDLSAEVARRGGSTELQGKQGTATDGERVVERLERQVHEMRRAYDKAVKDKKTALQKLDNLHDSLKDTAKVAAVVPSAAAAASASAVPLSASLTSAPSVSAIVASAAAASAAAASLPAFAASSPAARELRQLQNRLEKATVKANEAYSIRKTYEQVIEKLRAEEPLLEARIRGLEEHKAMKLAALQAASLTGREVHIAKEGAKATLAALEEEVAANRARRAKVLSEMRDKAATLQQTNRALMQRQFVPLTSPTPEASDGSAAGGGDKRPAGGGADAGGGGGGGGGGERSGAAEHDDITARDLIVRLCRATGAKRVSELVARLLAQQESYGNLVEMRSQATAQRLALVQELEVLRQHRDELRGSGKMSTQKQMDAAQEELREAVARADSASEALEALLRSHADVRGGLEHLAAMVAPLPLPAGGPPPVPLEDETMGDVLAQIEQRLVGAYKVIAALPKAVDMLESMYASLRQ
;
A
#
# COMPACT_ATOMS: atom_id res chain seq x y z
N MET A 1 25.77 26.76 54.06
CA MET A 1 24.36 26.39 54.23
C MET A 1 23.76 26.09 52.86
N SER A 2 23.29 24.89 52.52
CA SER A 2 23.82 23.52 52.73
C SER A 2 22.90 22.53 51.99
N ASN A 3 23.43 21.38 51.55
CA ASN A 3 22.76 20.21 50.95
C ASN A 3 22.24 20.41 49.51
N GLN A 4 22.67 19.69 48.46
CA GLN A 4 23.11 18.29 48.21
C GLN A 4 22.01 17.21 48.11
N ARG A 5 21.98 16.56 46.93
CA ARG A 5 21.82 15.13 46.59
C ARG A 5 20.96 14.96 45.32
N ALA A 6 21.19 14.00 44.42
CA ALA A 6 22.37 13.14 44.17
C ALA A 6 22.27 12.55 42.74
N ILE A 7 23.41 12.20 42.14
CA ILE A 7 23.51 11.36 40.93
C ILE A 7 24.38 10.15 41.30
N PRO A 8 24.06 8.91 40.91
CA PRO A 8 25.00 7.81 40.89
C PRO A 8 25.51 7.56 39.47
N SER A 9 26.81 7.79 39.28
CA SER A 9 27.59 7.33 38.13
C SER A 9 28.01 5.87 38.30
N THR A 10 28.07 5.10 37.21
CA THR A 10 28.94 3.92 37.13
C THR A 10 29.80 3.98 35.87
N SER A 11 31.12 3.96 36.08
CA SER A 11 32.14 3.94 35.04
C SER A 11 33.18 2.88 35.40
N SER A 12 33.45 1.95 34.48
CA SER A 12 34.61 1.06 34.55
C SER A 12 34.92 0.63 33.11
N SER A 13 35.96 1.14 32.44
CA SER A 13 37.41 1.05 32.69
C SER A 13 38.06 0.05 31.73
N ARG A 14 38.57 0.62 30.64
CA ARG A 14 39.44 0.08 29.58
C ARG A 14 40.66 -0.70 30.11
N ALA A 15 40.96 -1.85 29.50
CA ALA A 15 42.29 -2.51 29.60
C ALA A 15 42.60 -3.37 28.35
N ALA A 16 43.86 -3.35 27.91
CA ALA A 16 44.51 -4.20 26.88
C ALA A 16 46.03 -3.87 26.85
N PRO A 17 46.92 -4.67 26.21
CA PRO A 17 47.00 -6.12 25.97
C PRO A 17 48.26 -6.73 26.67
N PRO A 18 48.78 -7.94 26.35
CA PRO A 18 49.83 -8.04 25.30
C PRO A 18 49.93 -9.37 24.48
N ALA A 19 50.88 -9.36 23.53
CA ALA A 19 51.35 -10.37 22.55
C ALA A 19 51.57 -11.84 23.05
N ALA A 20 51.68 -12.89 22.21
CA ALA A 20 52.61 -13.07 21.07
C ALA A 20 52.36 -14.34 20.20
N SER A 21 52.98 -14.38 18.99
CA SER A 21 53.48 -15.54 18.17
C SER A 21 52.70 -16.89 18.14
N SER A 22 52.51 -17.63 17.03
CA SER A 22 52.98 -17.61 15.62
C SER A 22 52.14 -18.65 14.81
N SER A 23 52.27 -18.98 13.52
CA SER A 23 53.14 -18.56 12.39
C SER A 23 52.52 -19.02 11.04
N SER A 24 52.67 -18.24 9.97
CA SER A 24 52.68 -18.70 8.55
C SER A 24 54.09 -19.21 8.17
N PRO A 25 54.42 -19.84 7.00
CA PRO A 25 53.86 -19.70 5.62
C PRO A 25 53.64 -21.04 4.87
N GLY A 26 53.24 -21.13 3.59
CA GLY A 26 52.78 -20.16 2.59
C GLY A 26 52.96 -20.69 1.14
N ARG A 27 52.70 -19.82 0.14
CA ARG A 27 52.97 -19.96 -1.32
C ARG A 27 52.12 -20.93 -2.19
N SER A 28 51.50 -20.31 -3.21
CA SER A 28 51.08 -20.86 -4.52
C SER A 28 52.28 -21.28 -5.41
N PRO A 29 52.08 -22.08 -6.48
CA PRO A 29 51.82 -21.46 -7.80
C PRO A 29 50.93 -22.24 -8.82
N THR A 30 50.25 -21.44 -9.66
CA THR A 30 49.97 -21.51 -11.12
C THR A 30 49.86 -22.83 -11.94
N THR A 31 48.95 -22.78 -12.94
CA THR A 31 48.92 -23.45 -14.28
C THR A 31 48.47 -24.94 -14.43
N ALA A 32 47.31 -25.17 -15.09
CA ALA A 32 47.18 -25.75 -16.46
C ALA A 32 45.90 -26.59 -16.75
N ARG A 33 45.05 -26.09 -17.67
CA ARG A 33 44.43 -26.76 -18.85
C ARG A 33 43.90 -28.23 -18.79
N SER A 34 42.56 -28.38 -18.84
CA SER A 34 41.81 -29.33 -19.71
C SER A 34 40.32 -28.94 -19.72
N LEU A 35 39.72 -28.50 -20.83
CA LEU A 35 38.98 -29.29 -21.85
C LEU A 35 37.82 -30.16 -21.29
N GLY A 36 36.59 -29.73 -21.57
CA GLY A 36 35.35 -30.47 -21.31
C GLY A 36 34.10 -29.65 -21.66
N THR A 37 33.52 -29.89 -22.84
CA THR A 37 32.21 -29.36 -23.28
C THR A 37 31.19 -30.53 -23.38
N PRO A 38 29.89 -30.28 -23.63
CA PRO A 38 28.90 -29.89 -22.63
C PRO A 38 27.73 -30.90 -22.54
N PRO A 39 26.69 -30.60 -21.75
CA PRO A 39 25.33 -30.93 -22.19
C PRO A 39 24.42 -29.70 -22.30
N ARG A 40 23.31 -29.92 -23.01
CA ARG A 40 22.35 -28.94 -23.55
C ARG A 40 21.19 -28.65 -22.59
N GLU A 41 20.44 -27.57 -22.89
CA GLU A 41 19.01 -27.38 -22.59
C GLU A 41 18.59 -27.38 -21.10
N THR A 42 18.24 -26.26 -20.47
CA THR A 42 17.01 -25.49 -20.74
C THR A 42 16.94 -24.25 -19.82
N ALA A 43 16.75 -23.05 -20.37
CA ALA A 43 16.17 -21.89 -19.66
C ALA A 43 15.89 -20.74 -20.65
N ARG A 44 14.61 -20.48 -20.95
CA ARG A 44 14.16 -19.19 -21.51
C ARG A 44 13.79 -18.28 -20.35
N GLY A 45 14.19 -17.00 -20.38
CA GLY A 45 13.51 -15.97 -19.61
C GLY A 45 14.39 -14.82 -19.11
N ALA A 46 14.22 -13.64 -19.74
CA ALA A 46 14.62 -12.31 -19.25
C ALA A 46 16.14 -12.05 -19.05
N ALA A 47 16.68 -10.83 -19.23
CA ALA A 47 16.12 -9.60 -19.79
C ALA A 47 17.20 -8.87 -20.60
N VAL A 48 16.85 -8.31 -21.76
CA VAL A 48 17.75 -7.39 -22.48
C VAL A 48 17.55 -5.99 -21.91
N SER A 49 18.39 -5.62 -20.93
CA SER A 49 18.68 -4.22 -20.63
C SER A 49 19.94 -3.83 -21.39
N THR A 50 19.79 -3.35 -22.62
CA THR A 50 20.91 -2.91 -23.44
C THR A 50 21.49 -1.62 -22.88
N SER A 51 22.74 -1.70 -22.39
CA SER A 51 23.53 -0.54 -22.01
C SER A 51 23.71 0.42 -23.18
N VAL A 52 23.03 1.56 -23.14
CA VAL A 52 23.29 2.69 -24.04
C VAL A 52 24.31 3.60 -23.35
N ASN A 53 25.60 3.27 -23.44
CA ASN A 53 26.70 4.15 -23.05
C ASN A 53 28.08 3.68 -23.59
N SER A 54 28.23 3.65 -24.92
CA SER A 54 29.51 3.33 -25.60
C SER A 54 29.80 4.21 -26.83
N SER A 55 29.31 5.46 -26.86
CA SER A 55 29.51 6.39 -28.00
C SER A 55 30.28 7.68 -27.66
N ILE A 56 30.70 7.88 -26.41
CA ILE A 56 31.47 9.06 -25.97
C ILE A 56 32.93 8.68 -25.68
N SER A 57 33.66 8.22 -26.71
CA SER A 57 35.11 7.93 -26.59
C SER A 57 35.93 8.13 -27.87
N LEU A 58 35.32 8.48 -29.01
CA LEU A 58 36.03 8.66 -30.29
C LEU A 58 36.51 10.10 -30.57
N GLY A 59 36.14 11.08 -29.75
CA GLY A 59 36.54 12.48 -29.94
C GLY A 59 37.96 12.86 -29.48
N ARG A 60 38.69 11.98 -28.77
CA ARG A 60 39.95 12.35 -28.08
C ARG A 60 41.25 11.77 -28.67
N VAL A 61 41.18 10.97 -29.74
CA VAL A 61 42.37 10.32 -30.34
C VAL A 61 42.91 11.12 -31.54
N ALA A 62 42.04 11.83 -32.28
CA ALA A 62 42.43 12.60 -33.47
C ALA A 62 43.36 13.81 -33.20
N ALA A 63 43.46 14.28 -31.95
CA ALA A 63 44.27 15.45 -31.60
C ALA A 63 45.78 15.16 -31.43
N HIS A 64 46.17 13.90 -31.17
CA HIS A 64 47.57 13.56 -30.92
C HIS A 64 48.34 13.13 -32.18
N THR A 65 47.67 12.67 -33.24
CA THR A 65 48.32 12.25 -34.49
C THR A 65 48.75 13.44 -35.36
N ALA A 66 48.00 14.55 -35.34
CA ALA A 66 48.33 15.76 -36.10
C ALA A 66 49.66 16.42 -35.67
N SER A 67 50.02 16.35 -34.38
CA SER A 67 51.25 16.97 -33.86
C SER A 67 52.53 16.19 -34.19
N SER A 68 52.42 14.91 -34.58
CA SER A 68 53.59 14.10 -34.97
C SER A 68 53.93 14.27 -36.45
N ALA A 69 52.93 14.42 -37.32
CA ALA A 69 53.13 14.58 -38.76
C ALA A 69 53.89 15.87 -39.13
N ALA A 70 53.63 16.97 -38.41
CA ALA A 70 54.27 18.27 -38.64
C ALA A 70 55.79 18.29 -38.33
N ARG A 71 56.33 17.27 -37.65
CA ARG A 71 57.75 17.20 -37.26
C ARG A 71 58.61 16.28 -38.15
N ALA A 72 57.98 15.52 -39.05
CA ALA A 72 58.68 14.60 -39.96
C ALA A 72 59.04 15.23 -41.32
N ALA A 73 58.43 16.35 -41.71
CA ALA A 73 58.59 16.99 -43.02
C ALA A 73 59.90 17.82 -43.19
N ALA A 74 60.91 17.62 -42.34
CA ALA A 74 62.09 18.48 -42.24
C ALA A 74 63.42 17.79 -42.63
N ALA A 75 63.38 16.60 -43.24
CA ALA A 75 64.55 15.89 -43.74
C ALA A 75 64.27 15.24 -45.11
N MET A 76 64.94 15.74 -46.14
CA MET A 76 65.09 15.09 -47.45
C MET A 76 66.47 14.44 -47.51
N PRO A 77 66.57 13.28 -48.17
CA PRO A 77 67.56 13.18 -49.26
C PRO A 77 67.04 12.47 -50.53
N ASP A 78 67.50 12.98 -51.67
CA ASP A 78 67.92 12.29 -52.90
C ASP A 78 66.95 11.38 -53.70
N ALA A 79 66.27 12.05 -54.64
CA ALA A 79 66.40 11.86 -56.11
C ALA A 79 66.10 10.53 -56.84
N GLU A 80 66.02 9.35 -56.21
CA GLU A 80 65.64 8.09 -56.93
C GLU A 80 64.25 7.53 -56.56
N ALA A 81 63.54 8.15 -55.62
CA ALA A 81 62.26 7.67 -55.08
C ALA A 81 61.01 7.86 -55.99
N GLY A 82 61.17 8.19 -57.28
CA GLY A 82 60.06 8.47 -58.21
C GLY A 82 59.02 7.34 -58.31
N PRO A 83 59.41 6.11 -58.73
CA PRO A 83 58.47 5.00 -58.86
C PRO A 83 58.00 4.45 -57.50
N GLU A 84 58.86 4.46 -56.47
CA GLU A 84 58.49 3.98 -55.14
C GLU A 84 57.47 4.88 -54.44
N LEU A 85 57.60 6.20 -54.57
CA LEU A 85 56.61 7.14 -54.02
C LEU A 85 55.27 7.03 -54.75
N ILE A 86 55.29 6.80 -56.07
CA ILE A 86 54.07 6.53 -56.84
C ILE A 86 53.41 5.22 -56.37
N ALA A 87 54.18 4.15 -56.15
CA ALA A 87 53.67 2.90 -55.61
C ALA A 87 53.09 3.07 -54.19
N GLN A 88 53.78 3.79 -53.29
CA GLN A 88 53.27 4.10 -51.95
C GLN A 88 51.98 4.93 -51.96
N LEU A 89 51.85 5.88 -52.88
CA LEU A 89 50.61 6.65 -53.05
C LEU A 89 49.47 5.81 -53.64
N GLN A 90 49.78 4.87 -54.54
CA GLN A 90 48.80 3.91 -55.08
C GLN A 90 48.32 2.94 -53.99
N ASP A 91 49.23 2.37 -53.20
CA ASP A 91 48.88 1.53 -52.03
C ASP A 91 48.05 2.32 -51.00
N ARG A 92 48.39 3.59 -50.75
CA ARG A 92 47.62 4.43 -49.82
C ARG A 92 46.24 4.77 -50.35
N LEU A 93 46.08 4.97 -51.66
CA LEU A 93 44.77 5.12 -52.30
C LEU A 93 43.95 3.81 -52.19
N GLN A 94 44.54 2.65 -52.49
CA GLN A 94 43.85 1.36 -52.34
C GLN A 94 43.43 1.08 -50.89
N GLN A 95 44.26 1.44 -49.91
CA GLN A 95 43.90 1.38 -48.48
C GLN A 95 42.72 2.30 -48.15
N LEU A 96 42.72 3.55 -48.63
CA LEU A 96 41.62 4.49 -48.40
C LEU A 96 40.32 4.06 -49.12
N GLU A 97 40.42 3.47 -50.31
CA GLU A 97 39.28 2.87 -51.02
C GLU A 97 38.74 1.64 -50.27
N ALA A 98 39.60 0.80 -49.70
CA ALA A 98 39.22 -0.33 -48.87
C ALA A 98 38.59 0.12 -47.53
N GLU A 99 39.17 1.13 -46.86
CA GLU A 99 38.62 1.75 -45.64
C GLU A 99 37.25 2.40 -45.93
N PHE A 100 37.11 3.13 -47.04
CA PHE A 100 35.85 3.74 -47.47
C PHE A 100 34.79 2.67 -47.77
N LYS A 101 35.17 1.60 -48.48
CA LYS A 101 34.27 0.47 -48.80
C LYS A 101 33.85 -0.30 -47.55
N ALA A 102 34.78 -0.58 -46.63
CA ALA A 102 34.46 -1.22 -45.35
C ALA A 102 33.54 -0.34 -44.49
N SER A 103 33.74 0.99 -44.50
CA SER A 103 32.87 1.95 -43.82
C SER A 103 31.47 2.00 -44.47
N GLN A 104 31.39 1.99 -45.80
CA GLN A 104 30.13 1.90 -46.55
C GLN A 104 29.38 0.59 -46.28
N ASP A 105 30.07 -0.55 -46.27
CA ASP A 105 29.50 -1.86 -45.99
C ASP A 105 29.00 -1.96 -44.54
N ASN A 106 29.75 -1.40 -43.57
CA ASN A 106 29.32 -1.32 -42.17
C ASN A 106 28.11 -0.39 -41.98
N ALA A 107 28.07 0.75 -42.68
CA ALA A 107 26.90 1.64 -42.70
C ALA A 107 25.68 0.94 -43.33
N GLN A 108 25.86 0.24 -44.45
CA GLN A 108 24.81 -0.56 -45.10
C GLN A 108 24.30 -1.70 -44.21
N TRP A 109 25.19 -2.38 -43.49
CA TRP A 109 24.83 -3.42 -42.53
C TRP A 109 24.02 -2.84 -41.36
N THR A 110 24.46 -1.70 -40.81
CA THR A 110 23.75 -0.97 -39.76
C THR A 110 22.36 -0.50 -40.22
N ILE A 111 22.23 0.01 -41.45
CA ILE A 111 20.95 0.38 -42.06
C ILE A 111 20.03 -0.85 -42.20
N LYS A 112 20.55 -2.00 -42.61
CA LYS A 112 19.79 -3.26 -42.68
C LYS A 112 19.34 -3.73 -41.29
N GLN A 113 20.20 -3.64 -40.27
CA GLN A 113 19.85 -3.98 -38.88
C GLN A 113 18.77 -3.03 -38.34
N ASN A 114 18.89 -1.72 -38.58
CA ASN A 114 17.90 -0.72 -38.19
C ASN A 114 16.56 -0.91 -38.92
N LYS A 115 16.59 -1.33 -40.19
CA LYS A 115 15.38 -1.69 -40.94
C LYS A 115 14.69 -2.93 -40.37
N ASN A 116 15.47 -3.95 -39.99
CA ASN A 116 14.93 -5.19 -39.40
C ASN A 116 14.34 -4.95 -38.01
N THR A 117 15.01 -4.16 -37.16
CA THR A 117 14.46 -3.77 -35.84
C THR A 117 13.23 -2.89 -35.97
N LEU A 118 13.17 -1.95 -36.92
CA LEU A 118 11.96 -1.17 -37.21
C LEU A 118 10.79 -2.06 -37.66
N LEU A 119 11.05 -3.09 -38.48
CA LEU A 119 10.02 -4.06 -38.88
C LEU A 119 9.54 -4.90 -37.69
N ALA A 120 10.45 -5.36 -36.84
CA ALA A 120 10.10 -6.08 -35.60
C ALA A 120 9.24 -5.22 -34.67
N LEU A 121 9.64 -3.96 -34.42
CA LEU A 121 8.87 -3.02 -33.60
C LEU A 121 7.52 -2.64 -34.22
N LYS A 122 7.39 -2.63 -35.55
CA LYS A 122 6.10 -2.44 -36.22
C LYS A 122 5.18 -3.66 -36.07
N GLN A 123 5.74 -4.87 -36.14
CA GLN A 123 4.99 -6.10 -35.89
C GLN A 123 4.57 -6.19 -34.42
N GLU A 124 5.46 -5.89 -33.47
CA GLU A 124 5.15 -5.82 -32.05
C GLU A 124 4.09 -4.75 -31.75
N ASN A 125 4.17 -3.55 -32.35
CA ASN A 125 3.11 -2.54 -32.22
C ASN A 125 1.78 -3.00 -32.81
N LYS A 126 1.79 -3.80 -33.89
CA LYS A 126 0.56 -4.38 -34.47
C LYS A 126 -0.03 -5.46 -33.56
N ASP A 127 0.82 -6.28 -32.95
CA ASP A 127 0.42 -7.35 -32.03
C ASP A 127 -0.06 -6.78 -30.69
N LEU A 128 0.59 -5.73 -30.19
CA LEU A 128 0.14 -4.91 -29.06
C LEU A 128 -1.16 -4.17 -29.39
N SER A 129 -1.32 -3.61 -30.59
CA SER A 129 -2.60 -3.03 -31.03
C SER A 129 -3.70 -4.08 -31.12
N ALA A 130 -3.38 -5.32 -31.51
CA ALA A 130 -4.33 -6.44 -31.52
C ALA A 130 -4.61 -7.00 -30.10
N GLU A 131 -3.67 -6.91 -29.16
CA GLU A 131 -3.86 -7.22 -27.74
C GLU A 131 -4.68 -6.12 -27.05
N VAL A 132 -4.45 -4.85 -27.36
CA VAL A 132 -5.25 -3.70 -26.94
C VAL A 132 -6.63 -3.72 -27.59
N ALA A 133 -6.79 -4.19 -28.83
CA ALA A 133 -8.11 -4.42 -29.41
C ALA A 133 -8.84 -5.58 -28.71
N ARG A 134 -8.13 -6.66 -28.32
CA ARG A 134 -8.69 -7.78 -27.54
C ARG A 134 -9.05 -7.39 -26.09
N ARG A 135 -8.31 -6.48 -25.46
CA ARG A 135 -8.56 -6.01 -24.07
C ARG A 135 -9.50 -4.80 -24.02
N GLY A 136 -9.30 -3.81 -24.87
CA GLY A 136 -10.13 -2.62 -25.05
C GLY A 136 -11.49 -2.94 -25.68
N GLY A 137 -11.59 -4.00 -26.48
CA GLY A 137 -12.86 -4.61 -26.89
C GLY A 137 -13.71 -5.14 -25.74
N SER A 138 -13.13 -5.29 -24.54
CA SER A 138 -13.85 -5.60 -23.30
C SER A 138 -14.16 -4.36 -22.44
N THR A 139 -13.76 -3.15 -22.85
CA THR A 139 -13.75 -1.97 -21.95
C THR A 139 -14.40 -0.69 -22.51
N GLU A 140 -14.34 -0.38 -23.81
CA GLU A 140 -14.75 0.96 -24.30
C GLU A 140 -15.74 1.03 -25.48
N LEU A 141 -16.28 -0.09 -25.98
CA LEU A 141 -17.23 -0.09 -27.12
C LEU A 141 -18.55 -0.85 -26.88
N GLN A 142 -19.29 -0.50 -25.82
CA GLN A 142 -20.72 -0.85 -25.71
C GLN A 142 -21.57 0.23 -25.01
N GLY A 143 -21.30 1.51 -25.28
CA GLY A 143 -22.09 2.64 -24.74
C GLY A 143 -23.56 2.70 -25.20
N LYS A 144 -23.98 1.84 -26.15
CA LYS A 144 -25.37 1.67 -26.59
C LYS A 144 -25.63 0.19 -26.92
N GLN A 145 -26.78 -0.31 -26.45
CA GLN A 145 -27.32 -1.65 -26.68
C GLN A 145 -26.52 -2.84 -26.13
N GLY A 146 -26.88 -3.24 -24.90
CA GLY A 146 -27.59 -4.51 -24.76
C GLY A 146 -26.78 -5.81 -24.68
N THR A 147 -25.64 -5.83 -24.00
CA THR A 147 -24.99 -7.08 -23.55
C THR A 147 -24.61 -6.97 -22.07
N ALA A 148 -25.49 -7.47 -21.19
CA ALA A 148 -25.28 -7.40 -19.75
C ALA A 148 -23.94 -8.04 -19.36
N THR A 149 -23.07 -7.24 -18.74
CA THR A 149 -21.76 -7.70 -18.27
C THR A 149 -21.91 -8.81 -17.23
N ASP A 150 -20.94 -9.71 -17.08
CA ASP A 150 -21.10 -10.81 -16.12
C ASP A 150 -21.25 -10.32 -14.68
N GLY A 151 -20.69 -9.15 -14.34
CA GLY A 151 -20.97 -8.46 -13.07
C GLY A 151 -22.43 -8.05 -12.91
N GLU A 152 -23.04 -7.47 -13.94
CA GLU A 152 -24.46 -7.09 -13.96
C GLU A 152 -25.37 -8.32 -13.86
N ARG A 153 -25.02 -9.44 -14.50
CA ARG A 153 -25.74 -10.72 -14.36
C ARG A 153 -25.63 -11.33 -12.96
N VAL A 154 -24.51 -11.12 -12.27
CA VAL A 154 -24.33 -11.52 -10.87
C VAL A 154 -25.13 -10.61 -9.95
N VAL A 155 -25.12 -9.30 -10.15
CA VAL A 155 -25.95 -8.34 -9.42
C VAL A 155 -27.43 -8.66 -9.58
N GLU A 156 -27.92 -8.83 -10.82
CA GLU A 156 -29.32 -9.15 -11.10
C GLU A 156 -29.72 -10.55 -10.55
N ARG A 157 -28.76 -11.46 -10.32
CA ARG A 157 -29.01 -12.74 -9.62
C ARG A 157 -29.11 -12.55 -8.11
N LEU A 158 -28.20 -11.77 -7.52
CA LEU A 158 -28.21 -11.43 -6.10
C LEU A 158 -29.47 -10.62 -5.74
N GLU A 159 -29.88 -9.68 -6.59
CA GLU A 159 -31.12 -8.93 -6.45
C GLU A 159 -32.35 -9.84 -6.46
N ARG A 160 -32.44 -10.79 -7.40
CA ARG A 160 -33.51 -11.81 -7.40
C ARG A 160 -33.52 -12.63 -6.10
N GLN A 161 -32.36 -13.09 -5.63
CA GLN A 161 -32.24 -13.80 -4.36
C GLN A 161 -32.68 -12.94 -3.16
N VAL A 162 -32.30 -11.66 -3.12
CA VAL A 162 -32.76 -10.73 -2.08
C VAL A 162 -34.29 -10.52 -2.14
N HIS A 163 -34.87 -10.40 -3.33
CA HIS A 163 -36.33 -10.27 -3.50
C HIS A 163 -37.06 -11.56 -3.11
N GLU A 164 -36.50 -12.73 -3.40
CA GLU A 164 -37.05 -14.03 -3.00
C GLU A 164 -36.99 -14.22 -1.47
N MET A 165 -35.85 -13.92 -0.85
CA MET A 165 -35.69 -13.96 0.61
C MET A 165 -36.62 -12.96 1.33
N ARG A 166 -36.83 -11.75 0.78
CA ARG A 166 -37.81 -10.79 1.29
C ARG A 166 -39.25 -11.33 1.20
N ARG A 167 -39.63 -11.93 0.06
CA ARG A 167 -40.95 -12.58 -0.10
C ARG A 167 -41.15 -13.76 0.86
N ALA A 168 -40.12 -14.57 1.08
CA ALA A 168 -40.14 -15.67 2.02
C ALA A 168 -40.30 -15.17 3.47
N TYR A 169 -39.59 -14.10 3.85
CA TYR A 169 -39.74 -13.43 5.13
C TYR A 169 -41.15 -12.87 5.33
N ASP A 170 -41.67 -12.10 4.37
CA ASP A 170 -43.03 -11.54 4.44
C ASP A 170 -44.10 -12.63 4.54
N LYS A 171 -43.89 -13.77 3.86
CA LYS A 171 -44.76 -14.94 3.99
C LYS A 171 -44.67 -15.55 5.39
N ALA A 172 -43.47 -15.77 5.93
CA ALA A 172 -43.28 -16.31 7.28
C ALA A 172 -43.88 -15.41 8.37
N VAL A 173 -43.80 -14.08 8.20
CA VAL A 173 -44.43 -13.10 9.10
C VAL A 173 -45.97 -13.20 9.03
N LYS A 174 -46.55 -13.33 7.84
CA LYS A 174 -48.01 -13.55 7.67
C LYS A 174 -48.45 -14.88 8.28
N ASP A 175 -47.72 -15.97 7.99
CA ASP A 175 -48.02 -17.29 8.52
C ASP A 175 -47.96 -17.28 10.06
N LYS A 176 -46.93 -16.69 10.66
CA LYS A 176 -46.82 -16.46 12.12
C LYS A 176 -48.01 -15.67 12.67
N LYS A 177 -48.42 -14.56 12.01
CA LYS A 177 -49.58 -13.77 12.44
C LYS A 177 -50.87 -14.61 12.45
N THR A 178 -51.11 -15.40 11.40
CA THR A 178 -52.31 -16.26 11.35
C THR A 178 -52.24 -17.43 12.34
N ALA A 179 -51.05 -17.94 12.66
CA ALA A 179 -50.86 -18.96 13.68
C ALA A 179 -51.15 -18.42 15.09
N LEU A 180 -50.72 -17.19 15.40
CA LEU A 180 -51.06 -16.50 16.65
C LEU A 180 -52.57 -16.27 16.74
N GLN A 181 -53.21 -15.72 15.71
CA GLN A 181 -54.68 -15.54 15.68
C GLN A 181 -55.45 -16.86 15.87
N LYS A 182 -54.95 -17.98 15.33
CA LYS A 182 -55.55 -19.30 15.59
C LYS A 182 -55.37 -19.75 17.04
N LEU A 183 -54.22 -19.45 17.65
CA LEU A 183 -53.94 -19.77 19.05
C LEU A 183 -54.79 -18.92 20.00
N ASP A 184 -55.00 -17.64 19.70
CA ASP A 184 -55.91 -16.75 20.42
C ASP A 184 -57.36 -17.27 20.33
N ASN A 185 -57.84 -17.59 19.13
CA ASN A 185 -59.18 -18.17 18.93
C ASN A 185 -59.37 -19.51 19.69
N LEU A 186 -58.32 -20.35 19.74
CA LEU A 186 -58.34 -21.60 20.52
C LEU A 186 -58.31 -21.33 22.03
N HIS A 187 -57.59 -20.30 22.48
CA HIS A 187 -57.57 -19.89 23.88
C HIS A 187 -58.95 -19.38 24.32
N ASP A 188 -59.62 -18.56 23.52
CA ASP A 188 -61.00 -18.12 23.78
C ASP A 188 -61.99 -19.29 23.74
N SER A 189 -61.84 -20.21 22.79
CA SER A 189 -62.65 -21.45 22.74
C SER A 189 -62.46 -22.32 23.98
N LEU A 190 -61.22 -22.45 24.48
CA LEU A 190 -60.91 -23.14 25.75
C LEU A 190 -61.50 -22.40 26.96
N LYS A 191 -61.46 -21.07 26.94
CA LYS A 191 -62.03 -20.22 28.00
C LYS A 191 -63.55 -20.32 28.04
N ASP A 192 -64.22 -20.41 26.90
CA ASP A 192 -65.67 -20.56 26.81
C ASP A 192 -66.13 -21.99 27.13
N THR A 193 -65.40 -23.02 26.68
CA THR A 193 -65.65 -24.40 27.13
C THR A 193 -65.39 -24.59 28.62
N ALA A 194 -64.39 -23.91 29.20
CA ALA A 194 -64.17 -23.88 30.65
C ALA A 194 -65.30 -23.17 31.40
N LYS A 195 -65.84 -22.06 30.87
CA LYS A 195 -67.06 -21.42 31.42
C LYS A 195 -68.26 -22.35 31.36
N VAL A 196 -68.49 -23.04 30.23
CA VAL A 196 -69.59 -24.01 30.08
C VAL A 196 -69.42 -25.18 31.04
N ALA A 197 -68.21 -25.70 31.21
CA ALA A 197 -67.90 -26.74 32.20
C ALA A 197 -68.13 -26.27 33.64
N ALA A 198 -67.86 -25.00 33.96
CA ALA A 198 -68.15 -24.40 35.26
C ALA A 198 -69.66 -24.15 35.50
N VAL A 199 -70.48 -24.12 34.43
CA VAL A 199 -71.94 -23.91 34.47
C VAL A 199 -72.73 -25.23 34.50
N VAL A 200 -72.07 -26.38 34.37
CA VAL A 200 -72.69 -27.72 34.52
C VAL A 200 -72.32 -28.33 35.89
N PRO A 201 -73.22 -28.34 36.89
CA PRO A 201 -72.93 -28.93 38.19
C PRO A 201 -73.17 -30.45 38.21
N SER A 202 -72.13 -31.20 38.63
CA SER A 202 -72.19 -32.48 39.36
C SER A 202 -73.05 -33.64 38.81
N ALA A 203 -72.41 -34.62 38.15
CA ALA A 203 -72.98 -35.96 37.93
C ALA A 203 -71.97 -37.13 37.74
N ALA A 204 -70.71 -37.02 38.21
CA ALA A 204 -69.65 -38.00 37.88
C ALA A 204 -68.68 -38.34 39.03
N ALA A 205 -69.19 -38.50 40.26
CA ALA A 205 -68.39 -38.84 41.44
C ALA A 205 -68.86 -40.15 42.12
N ALA A 206 -68.93 -41.26 41.37
CA ALA A 206 -69.34 -42.56 41.91
C ALA A 206 -68.86 -43.79 41.08
N ALA A 207 -67.54 -44.01 40.97
CA ALA A 207 -67.00 -45.28 40.44
C ALA A 207 -65.51 -45.52 40.78
N SER A 208 -65.16 -45.77 42.06
CA SER A 208 -63.80 -46.20 42.43
C SER A 208 -63.77 -47.07 43.70
N ALA A 209 -64.33 -48.28 43.61
CA ALA A 209 -64.23 -49.29 44.67
C ALA A 209 -64.35 -50.72 44.13
N SER A 210 -63.21 -51.40 43.90
CA SER A 210 -62.99 -52.84 44.14
C SER A 210 -61.64 -53.25 43.54
N ALA A 211 -60.69 -53.64 44.39
CA ALA A 211 -59.43 -54.28 43.97
C ALA A 211 -58.91 -55.16 45.11
N VAL A 212 -59.10 -56.48 45.01
CA VAL A 212 -58.49 -57.52 45.87
C VAL A 212 -58.10 -58.71 44.96
N PRO A 213 -56.97 -59.42 45.20
CA PRO A 213 -56.29 -60.20 44.16
C PRO A 213 -56.22 -61.72 44.40
N LEU A 214 -55.93 -62.51 43.35
CA LEU A 214 -55.35 -63.87 43.36
C LEU A 214 -54.61 -64.05 42.00
N SER A 215 -53.35 -64.48 41.83
CA SER A 215 -52.45 -65.49 42.44
C SER A 215 -52.45 -66.85 41.70
N ALA A 216 -51.29 -67.56 41.73
CA ALA A 216 -50.95 -68.85 41.08
C ALA A 216 -50.51 -68.73 39.59
N SER A 217 -49.23 -69.02 39.25
CA SER A 217 -48.66 -70.35 38.90
C SER A 217 -48.78 -70.67 37.38
N LEU A 218 -47.83 -71.32 36.68
CA LEU A 218 -46.64 -72.09 37.07
C LEU A 218 -45.56 -72.02 35.96
N THR A 219 -44.36 -72.46 36.33
CA THR A 219 -43.16 -72.75 35.53
C THR A 219 -43.36 -73.63 34.28
N SER A 220 -42.64 -73.32 33.17
CA SER A 220 -41.78 -74.28 32.43
C SER A 220 -41.09 -73.63 31.23
N ALA A 221 -39.76 -73.78 31.10
CA ALA A 221 -39.06 -73.57 29.82
C ALA A 221 -39.24 -74.80 28.90
N PRO A 222 -39.15 -74.66 27.56
CA PRO A 222 -37.90 -75.14 26.93
C PRO A 222 -37.42 -74.42 25.64
N SER A 223 -36.10 -74.49 25.45
CA SER A 223 -35.28 -74.63 24.22
C SER A 223 -35.54 -73.86 22.90
N VAL A 224 -34.46 -73.70 22.13
CA VAL A 224 -34.23 -72.64 21.12
C VAL A 224 -34.49 -73.06 19.66
N SER A 225 -35.05 -74.25 19.40
CA SER A 225 -35.04 -74.85 18.04
C SER A 225 -36.38 -74.96 17.29
N ALA A 226 -37.42 -74.22 17.68
CA ALA A 226 -38.77 -74.32 17.06
C ALA A 226 -39.30 -73.02 16.41
N ILE A 227 -38.55 -71.92 16.42
CA ILE A 227 -39.08 -70.58 16.09
C ILE A 227 -39.10 -70.27 14.58
N VAL A 228 -38.33 -70.97 13.74
CA VAL A 228 -38.13 -70.59 12.32
C VAL A 228 -39.14 -71.25 11.36
N ALA A 229 -39.95 -72.22 11.81
CA ALA A 229 -40.80 -73.04 10.92
C ALA A 229 -42.31 -72.74 10.93
N SER A 230 -42.81 -71.81 11.77
CA SER A 230 -44.26 -71.49 11.85
C SER A 230 -44.64 -70.07 11.38
N ALA A 231 -43.67 -69.22 11.05
CA ALA A 231 -43.92 -67.82 10.70
C ALA A 231 -44.64 -67.58 9.36
N ALA A 232 -44.71 -68.59 8.48
CA ALA A 232 -45.31 -68.47 7.14
C ALA A 232 -46.80 -68.86 7.06
N ALA A 233 -47.36 -69.50 8.10
CA ALA A 233 -48.73 -70.05 8.08
C ALA A 233 -49.74 -69.27 8.95
N ALA A 234 -49.35 -68.15 9.53
CA ALA A 234 -50.16 -67.38 10.49
C ALA A 234 -50.70 -66.03 9.96
N SER A 235 -50.47 -65.69 8.67
CA SER A 235 -50.91 -64.42 8.07
C SER A 235 -52.36 -64.43 7.55
N ALA A 236 -53.02 -65.59 7.49
CA ALA A 236 -54.36 -65.75 6.92
C ALA A 236 -55.49 -65.98 7.95
N ALA A 237 -55.17 -66.12 9.24
CA ALA A 237 -56.12 -66.53 10.29
C ALA A 237 -56.22 -65.54 11.48
N ALA A 238 -55.84 -64.27 11.28
CA ALA A 238 -55.89 -63.22 12.30
C ALA A 238 -56.98 -62.14 12.04
N ALA A 239 -57.93 -62.42 11.14
CA ALA A 239 -58.94 -61.46 10.71
C ALA A 239 -60.23 -61.44 11.58
N SER A 240 -60.35 -62.31 12.58
CA SER A 240 -61.53 -62.37 13.45
C SER A 240 -61.22 -62.78 14.90
N LEU A 241 -61.41 -61.80 15.80
CA LEU A 241 -61.47 -61.88 17.27
C LEU A 241 -60.13 -61.97 18.05
N PRO A 242 -60.01 -61.30 19.23
CA PRO A 242 -60.77 -60.15 19.74
C PRO A 242 -59.89 -58.94 20.11
N ALA A 243 -60.47 -57.75 20.05
CA ALA A 243 -59.83 -56.46 20.40
C ALA A 243 -59.39 -56.32 21.88
N PHE A 244 -59.57 -57.36 22.71
CA PHE A 244 -59.22 -57.37 24.13
C PHE A 244 -57.72 -57.64 24.39
N ALA A 245 -57.02 -58.34 23.49
CA ALA A 245 -55.57 -58.53 23.62
C ALA A 245 -54.78 -57.26 23.28
N ALA A 246 -55.32 -56.41 22.40
CA ALA A 246 -54.68 -55.16 21.95
C ALA A 246 -54.68 -54.04 23.01
N SER A 247 -55.48 -54.18 24.08
CA SER A 247 -55.53 -53.23 25.21
C SER A 247 -54.70 -53.69 26.43
N SER A 248 -54.10 -54.89 26.39
CA SER A 248 -53.21 -55.40 27.43
C SER A 248 -52.10 -54.38 27.77
N PRO A 249 -51.79 -54.12 29.06
CA PRO A 249 -50.78 -53.14 29.45
C PRO A 249 -49.42 -53.46 28.81
N ALA A 250 -49.01 -54.73 28.77
CA ALA A 250 -47.77 -55.17 28.13
C ALA A 250 -47.73 -54.85 26.62
N ALA A 251 -48.86 -54.95 25.90
CA ALA A 251 -48.93 -54.61 24.47
C ALA A 251 -48.80 -53.08 24.24
N ARG A 252 -49.30 -52.27 25.18
CA ARG A 252 -49.12 -50.80 25.16
C ARG A 252 -47.69 -50.41 25.49
N GLU A 253 -47.08 -51.03 26.49
CA GLU A 253 -45.66 -50.84 26.84
C GLU A 253 -44.74 -51.22 25.68
N LEU A 254 -44.97 -52.37 25.03
CA LEU A 254 -44.18 -52.79 23.86
C LEU A 254 -44.26 -51.77 22.72
N ARG A 255 -45.45 -51.22 22.43
CA ARG A 255 -45.62 -50.14 21.45
C ARG A 255 -44.95 -48.83 21.87
N GLN A 256 -44.96 -48.49 23.17
CA GLN A 256 -44.26 -47.30 23.67
C GLN A 256 -42.73 -47.44 23.59
N LEU A 257 -42.20 -48.61 23.93
CA LEU A 257 -40.77 -48.93 23.80
C LEU A 257 -40.34 -48.93 22.33
N GLN A 258 -41.13 -49.51 21.44
CA GLN A 258 -40.90 -49.48 19.99
C GLN A 258 -40.90 -48.03 19.47
N ASN A 259 -41.92 -47.22 19.80
CA ASN A 259 -41.95 -45.80 19.43
C ASN A 259 -40.75 -45.00 20.00
N ARG A 260 -40.23 -45.38 21.18
CA ARG A 260 -39.04 -44.77 21.78
C ARG A 260 -37.76 -45.18 21.06
N LEU A 261 -37.67 -46.44 20.63
CA LEU A 261 -36.58 -46.97 19.80
C LEU A 261 -36.56 -46.29 18.43
N GLU A 262 -37.70 -46.21 17.74
CA GLU A 262 -37.83 -45.54 16.44
C GLU A 262 -37.45 -44.04 16.51
N LYS A 263 -37.84 -43.35 17.59
CA LYS A 263 -37.39 -41.97 17.84
C LYS A 263 -35.88 -41.88 18.12
N ALA A 264 -35.30 -42.88 18.78
CA ALA A 264 -33.86 -42.92 19.03
C ALA A 264 -33.06 -43.20 17.75
N THR A 265 -33.53 -44.10 16.87
CA THR A 265 -32.87 -44.39 15.59
C THR A 265 -32.97 -43.23 14.61
N VAL A 266 -34.11 -42.55 14.53
CA VAL A 266 -34.24 -41.31 13.72
C VAL A 266 -33.26 -40.25 14.20
N LYS A 267 -33.19 -39.98 15.52
CA LYS A 267 -32.22 -39.03 16.10
C LYS A 267 -30.77 -39.44 15.87
N ALA A 268 -30.45 -40.74 15.95
CA ALA A 268 -29.11 -41.23 15.67
C ALA A 268 -28.71 -41.05 14.20
N ASN A 269 -29.65 -41.28 13.27
CA ASN A 269 -29.45 -41.07 11.83
C ASN A 269 -29.29 -39.57 11.49
N GLU A 270 -30.05 -38.71 12.14
CA GLU A 270 -29.93 -37.24 12.03
C GLU A 270 -28.60 -36.74 12.60
N ALA A 271 -28.21 -37.19 13.80
CA ALA A 271 -26.90 -36.88 14.36
C ALA A 271 -25.74 -37.39 13.47
N TYR A 272 -25.91 -38.56 12.84
CA TYR A 272 -24.94 -39.10 11.89
C TYR A 272 -24.83 -38.25 10.61
N SER A 273 -25.96 -37.82 10.02
CA SER A 273 -25.94 -36.99 8.81
C SER A 273 -25.36 -35.60 9.09
N ILE A 274 -25.73 -34.98 10.22
CA ILE A 274 -25.16 -33.72 10.70
C ILE A 274 -23.65 -33.85 10.91
N ARG A 275 -23.18 -34.88 11.63
CA ARG A 275 -21.75 -35.12 11.84
C ARG A 275 -21.01 -35.27 10.51
N LYS A 276 -21.57 -36.02 9.55
CA LYS A 276 -21.00 -36.17 8.20
C LYS A 276 -20.91 -34.84 7.44
N THR A 277 -21.87 -33.92 7.60
CA THR A 277 -21.74 -32.58 7.01
C THR A 277 -20.65 -31.75 7.67
N TYR A 278 -20.47 -31.84 8.99
CA TYR A 278 -19.35 -31.17 9.67
C TYR A 278 -17.99 -31.78 9.31
N GLU A 279 -17.89 -33.10 9.17
CA GLU A 279 -16.68 -33.79 8.66
C GLU A 279 -16.29 -33.22 7.27
N GLN A 280 -17.25 -33.09 6.35
CA GLN A 280 -17.02 -32.48 5.02
C GLN A 280 -16.64 -30.99 5.06
N VAL A 281 -17.17 -30.22 6.01
CA VAL A 281 -16.76 -28.80 6.19
C VAL A 281 -15.33 -28.73 6.71
N ILE A 282 -14.96 -29.57 7.69
CA ILE A 282 -13.60 -29.64 8.24
C ILE A 282 -12.60 -30.08 7.16
N GLU A 283 -12.93 -31.06 6.32
CA GLU A 283 -12.09 -31.48 5.20
C GLU A 283 -11.83 -30.34 4.19
N LYS A 284 -12.85 -29.53 3.87
CA LYS A 284 -12.70 -28.36 3.00
C LYS A 284 -11.82 -27.29 3.64
N LEU A 285 -12.06 -26.95 4.90
CA LEU A 285 -11.26 -25.95 5.63
C LEU A 285 -9.78 -26.38 5.69
N ARG A 286 -9.49 -27.65 5.99
CA ARG A 286 -8.13 -28.22 5.95
C ARG A 286 -7.47 -28.20 4.57
N ALA A 287 -8.26 -28.23 3.49
CA ALA A 287 -7.75 -28.09 2.13
C ALA A 287 -7.52 -26.61 1.73
N GLU A 288 -8.28 -25.69 2.31
CA GLU A 288 -8.18 -24.24 2.09
C GLU A 288 -7.05 -23.59 2.91
N GLU A 289 -6.81 -24.05 4.15
CA GLU A 289 -5.71 -23.63 5.04
C GLU A 289 -4.34 -23.50 4.31
N PRO A 290 -3.78 -24.54 3.66
CA PRO A 290 -2.48 -24.44 3.00
C PRO A 290 -2.49 -23.51 1.77
N LEU A 291 -3.65 -23.32 1.12
CA LEU A 291 -3.79 -22.38 0.00
C LEU A 291 -3.76 -20.92 0.50
N LEU A 292 -4.39 -20.66 1.65
CA LEU A 292 -4.35 -19.36 2.31
C LEU A 292 -2.95 -19.06 2.86
N GLU A 293 -2.28 -20.03 3.49
CA GLU A 293 -0.89 -19.89 3.93
C GLU A 293 0.07 -19.60 2.76
N ALA A 294 -0.05 -20.34 1.65
CA ALA A 294 0.75 -20.09 0.46
C ALA A 294 0.47 -18.68 -0.13
N ARG A 295 -0.78 -18.22 -0.08
CA ARG A 295 -1.16 -16.87 -0.51
C ARG A 295 -0.58 -15.79 0.41
N ILE A 296 -0.59 -16.00 1.72
CA ILE A 296 0.01 -15.10 2.72
C ILE A 296 1.52 -15.03 2.49
N ARG A 297 2.22 -16.17 2.39
CA ARG A 297 3.66 -16.24 2.12
C ARG A 297 4.05 -15.46 0.85
N GLY A 298 3.32 -15.64 -0.24
CA GLY A 298 3.56 -14.88 -1.47
C GLY A 298 3.37 -13.37 -1.32
N LEU A 299 2.42 -12.92 -0.49
CA LEU A 299 2.24 -11.50 -0.16
C LEU A 299 3.37 -10.96 0.73
N GLU A 300 3.87 -11.76 1.66
CA GLU A 300 5.02 -11.43 2.51
C GLU A 300 6.32 -11.33 1.70
N GLU A 301 6.56 -12.27 0.79
CA GLU A 301 7.68 -12.23 -0.15
C GLU A 301 7.60 -10.97 -1.05
N HIS A 302 6.44 -10.67 -1.63
CA HIS A 302 6.23 -9.44 -2.39
C HIS A 302 6.45 -8.16 -1.56
N LYS A 303 6.06 -8.17 -0.28
CA LYS A 303 6.33 -7.06 0.65
C LYS A 303 7.83 -6.92 0.92
N ALA A 304 8.55 -8.02 1.17
CA ALA A 304 9.99 -8.03 1.37
C ALA A 304 10.74 -7.53 0.12
N MET A 305 10.38 -8.01 -1.07
CA MET A 305 10.95 -7.53 -2.35
C MET A 305 10.73 -6.01 -2.54
N LYS A 306 9.53 -5.50 -2.26
CA LYS A 306 9.24 -4.05 -2.35
C LYS A 306 10.03 -3.23 -1.34
N LEU A 307 10.22 -3.72 -0.11
CA LEU A 307 11.04 -3.05 0.90
C LEU A 307 12.52 -3.02 0.49
N ALA A 308 13.06 -4.13 -0.02
CA ALA A 308 14.43 -4.19 -0.54
C ALA A 308 14.64 -3.23 -1.74
N ALA A 309 13.70 -3.19 -2.68
CA ALA A 309 13.73 -2.26 -3.81
C ALA A 309 13.67 -0.79 -3.37
N LEU A 310 12.84 -0.46 -2.37
CA LEU A 310 12.76 0.88 -1.79
C LEU A 310 14.06 1.26 -1.06
N GLN A 311 14.67 0.34 -0.31
CA GLN A 311 15.96 0.56 0.34
C GLN A 311 17.07 0.82 -0.69
N ALA A 312 17.16 0.01 -1.74
CA ALA A 312 18.10 0.20 -2.85
C ALA A 312 17.89 1.55 -3.55
N ALA A 313 16.64 1.91 -3.88
CA ALA A 313 16.30 3.22 -4.45
C ALA A 313 16.64 4.39 -3.50
N SER A 314 16.55 4.20 -2.18
CA SER A 314 16.98 5.21 -1.20
C SER A 314 18.49 5.40 -1.16
N LEU A 315 19.27 4.34 -1.38
CA LEU A 315 20.73 4.38 -1.43
C LEU A 315 21.20 5.08 -2.71
N THR A 316 20.71 4.63 -3.88
CA THR A 316 21.03 5.28 -5.16
C THR A 316 20.53 6.73 -5.21
N GLY A 317 19.38 7.02 -4.59
CA GLY A 317 18.90 8.40 -4.42
C GLY A 317 19.86 9.30 -3.62
N ARG A 318 20.48 8.78 -2.54
CA ARG A 318 21.53 9.51 -1.80
C ARG A 318 22.80 9.68 -2.64
N GLU A 319 23.24 8.64 -3.34
CA GLU A 319 24.42 8.68 -4.22
C GLU A 319 24.26 9.72 -5.35
N VAL A 320 23.10 9.73 -6.02
CA VAL A 320 22.76 10.72 -7.05
C VAL A 320 22.70 12.13 -6.46
N HIS A 321 22.21 12.30 -5.24
CA HIS A 321 22.21 13.61 -4.58
C HIS A 321 23.63 14.08 -4.26
N ILE A 322 24.49 13.21 -3.72
CA ILE A 322 25.91 13.50 -3.46
C ILE A 322 26.64 13.86 -4.77
N ALA A 323 26.42 13.10 -5.84
CA ALA A 323 26.98 13.39 -7.16
C ALA A 323 26.50 14.74 -7.72
N LYS A 324 25.23 15.09 -7.52
CA LYS A 324 24.65 16.39 -7.91
C LYS A 324 25.26 17.56 -7.13
N GLU A 325 25.41 17.45 -5.81
CA GLU A 325 26.05 18.50 -5.02
C GLU A 325 27.55 18.62 -5.32
N GLY A 326 28.23 17.49 -5.60
CA GLY A 326 29.60 17.48 -6.10
C GLY A 326 29.74 18.22 -7.44
N ALA A 327 28.86 17.94 -8.41
CA ALA A 327 28.85 18.62 -9.71
C ALA A 327 28.50 20.12 -9.61
N LYS A 328 27.63 20.53 -8.68
CA LYS A 328 27.39 21.94 -8.38
C LYS A 328 28.62 22.62 -7.78
N ALA A 329 29.31 21.95 -6.85
CA ALA A 329 30.50 22.50 -6.20
C ALA A 329 31.64 22.70 -7.21
N THR A 330 31.85 21.76 -8.15
CA THR A 330 32.84 21.95 -9.22
C THR A 330 32.46 23.05 -10.20
N LEU A 331 31.17 23.19 -10.55
CA LEU A 331 30.69 24.31 -11.36
C LEU A 331 30.91 25.66 -10.66
N ALA A 332 30.57 25.78 -9.37
CA ALA A 332 30.78 27.01 -8.59
C ALA A 332 32.28 27.39 -8.50
N ALA A 333 33.16 26.40 -8.30
CA ALA A 333 34.61 26.63 -8.29
C ALA A 333 35.14 27.11 -9.66
N LEU A 334 34.62 26.56 -10.76
CA LEU A 334 34.97 27.01 -12.12
C LEU A 334 34.42 28.42 -12.42
N GLU A 335 33.22 28.76 -11.94
CA GLU A 335 32.65 30.10 -12.04
C GLU A 335 33.50 31.13 -11.25
N GLU A 336 33.93 30.79 -10.04
CA GLU A 336 34.85 31.61 -9.24
C GLU A 336 36.21 31.78 -9.95
N GLU A 337 36.79 30.71 -10.51
CA GLU A 337 38.06 30.80 -11.24
C GLU A 337 37.93 31.68 -12.49
N VAL A 338 36.82 31.55 -13.24
CA VAL A 338 36.52 32.40 -14.40
C VAL A 338 36.31 33.85 -13.98
N ALA A 339 35.61 34.12 -12.86
CA ALA A 339 35.43 35.45 -12.31
C ALA A 339 36.77 36.07 -11.86
N ALA A 340 37.60 35.31 -11.14
CA ALA A 340 38.94 35.73 -10.74
C ALA A 340 39.85 36.01 -11.94
N ASN A 341 39.81 35.17 -12.98
CA ASN A 341 40.56 35.39 -14.22
C ASN A 341 40.06 36.60 -15.01
N ARG A 342 38.74 36.88 -15.01
CA ARG A 342 38.18 38.14 -15.55
C ARG A 342 38.65 39.35 -14.75
N ALA A 343 38.62 39.29 -13.42
CA ALA A 343 39.08 40.37 -12.54
C ALA A 343 40.58 40.66 -12.71
N ARG A 344 41.43 39.62 -12.79
CA ARG A 344 42.87 39.74 -13.12
C ARG A 344 43.09 40.46 -14.45
N ARG A 345 42.36 40.05 -15.51
CA ARG A 345 42.42 40.70 -16.84
C ARG A 345 41.95 42.15 -16.80
N ALA A 346 40.87 42.45 -16.07
CA ALA A 346 40.37 43.81 -15.86
C ALA A 346 41.41 44.70 -15.17
N LYS A 347 42.10 44.20 -14.14
CA LYS A 347 43.17 44.91 -13.44
C LYS A 347 44.37 45.18 -14.35
N VAL A 348 44.82 44.20 -15.13
CA VAL A 348 45.89 44.41 -16.12
C VAL A 348 45.48 45.47 -17.16
N LEU A 349 44.22 45.46 -17.61
CA LEU A 349 43.70 46.47 -18.54
C LEU A 349 43.57 47.86 -17.91
N SER A 350 43.26 48.00 -16.61
CA SER A 350 43.29 49.31 -15.93
C SER A 350 44.74 49.81 -15.79
N GLU A 351 45.66 48.98 -15.30
CA GLU A 351 47.08 49.34 -15.18
C GLU A 351 47.70 49.78 -16.52
N MET A 352 47.29 49.16 -17.63
CA MET A 352 47.73 49.56 -18.98
C MET A 352 47.06 50.85 -19.46
N ARG A 353 45.80 51.11 -19.09
CA ARG A 353 45.13 52.40 -19.35
C ARG A 353 45.77 53.53 -18.54
N ASP A 354 46.13 53.29 -17.29
CA ASP A 354 46.77 54.29 -16.42
C ASP A 354 48.18 54.65 -16.94
N LYS A 355 48.94 53.66 -17.41
CA LYS A 355 50.23 53.86 -18.12
C LYS A 355 50.04 54.65 -19.43
N ALA A 356 49.01 54.35 -20.21
CA ALA A 356 48.70 55.09 -21.43
C ALA A 356 48.26 56.54 -21.14
N ALA A 357 47.44 56.76 -20.11
CA ALA A 357 46.97 58.07 -19.70
C ALA A 357 48.11 58.95 -19.18
N THR A 358 48.99 58.40 -18.33
CA THR A 358 50.18 59.11 -17.83
C THR A 358 51.15 59.47 -18.96
N LEU A 359 51.41 58.56 -19.91
CA LEU A 359 52.19 58.86 -21.12
C LEU A 359 51.53 59.93 -22.00
N GLN A 360 50.21 59.89 -22.18
CA GLN A 360 49.49 60.91 -22.95
C GLN A 360 49.53 62.28 -22.25
N GLN A 361 49.49 62.29 -20.92
CA GLN A 361 49.54 63.50 -20.10
C GLN A 361 50.93 64.14 -20.11
N THR A 362 52.01 63.36 -20.03
CA THR A 362 53.38 63.89 -20.17
C THR A 362 53.65 64.38 -21.60
N ASN A 363 53.15 63.68 -22.62
CA ASN A 363 53.28 64.10 -24.01
C ASN A 363 52.49 65.40 -24.28
N ARG A 364 51.28 65.54 -23.71
CA ARG A 364 50.51 66.80 -23.73
C ARG A 364 51.23 67.95 -23.01
N ALA A 365 51.85 67.68 -21.86
CA ALA A 365 52.63 68.68 -21.12
C ALA A 365 53.89 69.12 -21.90
N LEU A 366 54.57 68.19 -22.57
CA LEU A 366 55.68 68.50 -23.48
C LEU A 366 55.23 69.37 -24.65
N MET A 367 54.11 69.05 -25.29
CA MET A 367 53.52 69.88 -26.35
C MET A 367 53.18 71.28 -25.84
N GLN A 368 52.57 71.42 -24.65
CA GLN A 368 52.32 72.72 -24.03
C GLN A 368 53.60 73.50 -23.70
N ARG A 369 54.71 72.81 -23.38
CA ARG A 369 56.01 73.45 -23.08
C ARG A 369 56.80 73.83 -24.34
N GLN A 370 56.56 73.14 -25.46
CA GLN A 370 57.13 73.48 -26.77
C GLN A 370 56.29 74.54 -27.50
N PHE A 371 54.99 74.58 -27.23
CA PHE A 371 54.04 75.54 -27.81
C PHE A 371 53.62 76.59 -26.75
N VAL A 372 54.59 77.38 -26.29
CA VAL A 372 54.32 78.57 -25.47
C VAL A 372 53.55 79.58 -26.32
N PRO A 373 52.32 80.00 -25.95
CA PRO A 373 51.61 81.02 -26.68
C PRO A 373 52.34 82.36 -26.57
N LEU A 374 52.69 82.96 -27.71
CA LEU A 374 53.17 84.34 -27.80
C LEU A 374 52.01 85.31 -27.50
N THR A 375 51.74 85.52 -26.22
CA THR A 375 50.90 86.61 -25.72
C THR A 375 51.47 87.13 -24.39
N SER A 376 52.01 88.34 -24.45
CA SER A 376 52.61 89.07 -23.32
C SER A 376 51.53 89.75 -22.46
N PRO A 377 51.85 90.13 -21.20
CA PRO A 377 50.83 90.41 -20.18
C PRO A 377 50.45 91.90 -20.08
N THR A 378 49.41 92.20 -19.30
CA THR A 378 49.23 93.51 -18.65
C THR A 378 48.55 93.32 -17.27
N PRO A 379 49.06 93.89 -16.17
CA PRO A 379 48.53 93.66 -14.81
C PRO A 379 47.92 94.89 -14.14
N GLU A 380 46.92 94.68 -13.28
CA GLU A 380 46.62 95.40 -12.00
C GLU A 380 45.94 94.34 -11.08
N ALA A 381 46.37 94.05 -9.84
CA ALA A 381 46.34 94.85 -8.60
C ALA A 381 44.90 95.23 -8.16
N SER A 382 44.44 95.07 -6.92
CA SER A 382 44.88 94.35 -5.70
C SER A 382 43.58 94.02 -4.90
N ASP A 383 43.49 93.14 -3.89
CA ASP A 383 44.08 93.15 -2.54
C ASP A 383 43.92 91.77 -1.89
N GLY A 384 44.66 91.49 -0.81
CA GLY A 384 44.54 90.23 -0.06
C GLY A 384 44.15 90.45 1.40
N SER A 385 43.73 89.37 2.07
CA SER A 385 44.10 89.08 3.45
C SER A 385 43.81 87.61 3.79
N ALA A 386 44.55 87.04 4.74
CA ALA A 386 44.52 85.62 5.08
C ALA A 386 44.04 85.37 6.52
N ALA A 387 43.07 84.46 6.67
CA ALA A 387 42.82 83.61 7.84
C ALA A 387 41.74 82.58 7.40
N GLY A 388 41.73 81.30 7.83
CA GLY A 388 42.42 80.71 8.97
C GLY A 388 41.39 80.32 10.04
N GLY A 389 40.75 79.17 9.89
CA GLY A 389 39.75 78.66 10.84
C GLY A 389 39.25 77.27 10.46
N GLY A 390 39.43 76.29 11.35
CA GLY A 390 39.16 74.88 11.06
C GLY A 390 37.87 74.34 11.68
N ASP A 391 37.41 73.24 11.05
CA ASP A 391 36.66 72.11 11.61
C ASP A 391 35.43 72.34 12.51
N LYS A 392 34.26 71.88 12.01
CA LYS A 392 33.48 70.83 12.69
C LYS A 392 32.42 70.17 11.80
N ARG A 393 32.46 68.84 11.76
CA ARG A 393 31.35 67.91 11.37
C ARG A 393 30.14 68.03 12.35
N PRO A 394 28.92 67.52 12.05
CA PRO A 394 28.68 66.23 11.37
C PRO A 394 27.42 66.04 10.45
N ALA A 395 27.42 64.87 9.79
CA ALA A 395 26.29 63.96 9.48
C ALA A 395 25.18 64.29 8.43
N GLY A 396 25.07 63.36 7.45
CA GLY A 396 23.82 62.97 6.73
C GLY A 396 23.36 63.88 5.57
N GLY A 397 22.83 63.39 4.44
CA GLY A 397 22.65 62.01 3.97
C GLY A 397 21.46 61.88 2.99
N GLY A 398 21.64 61.24 1.83
CA GLY A 398 20.62 61.06 0.77
C GLY A 398 20.68 62.19 -0.30
N ALA A 399 21.00 61.95 -1.58
CA ALA A 399 20.41 61.06 -2.60
C ALA A 399 19.16 61.65 -3.28
N ASP A 400 19.31 62.23 -4.47
CA ASP A 400 18.87 61.66 -5.76
C ASP A 400 19.16 62.65 -6.91
N ALA A 401 19.44 62.17 -8.13
CA ALA A 401 19.71 63.02 -9.29
C ALA A 401 19.45 62.30 -10.62
N GLY A 402 18.50 62.82 -11.42
CA GLY A 402 18.36 62.39 -12.82
C GLY A 402 17.00 62.66 -13.48
N GLY A 403 16.63 63.92 -13.70
CA GLY A 403 15.38 64.25 -14.41
C GLY A 403 15.41 65.58 -15.19
N GLY A 404 15.53 65.48 -16.53
CA GLY A 404 14.82 66.36 -17.49
C GLY A 404 15.32 67.78 -17.81
N GLY A 405 15.87 67.96 -19.01
CA GLY A 405 15.20 68.73 -20.09
C GLY A 405 15.44 70.24 -20.29
N GLY A 406 15.99 70.60 -21.47
CA GLY A 406 15.81 71.91 -22.17
C GLY A 406 16.76 73.06 -21.78
N GLY A 407 17.20 73.95 -22.68
CA GLY A 407 17.04 74.03 -24.16
C GLY A 407 17.57 75.36 -24.75
N GLY A 408 17.67 75.46 -26.10
CA GLY A 408 17.98 76.69 -26.88
C GLY A 408 19.45 76.87 -27.34
N GLY A 409 19.75 77.40 -28.54
CA GLY A 409 18.90 77.77 -29.68
C GLY A 409 19.66 78.49 -30.83
N GLY A 410 19.13 78.45 -32.06
CA GLY A 410 19.57 79.22 -33.26
C GLY A 410 20.76 78.64 -34.05
N GLY A 411 20.81 78.66 -35.39
CA GLY A 411 19.83 79.13 -36.39
C GLY A 411 20.16 78.62 -37.81
N GLU A 412 19.12 78.44 -38.63
CA GLU A 412 19.06 77.62 -39.86
C GLU A 412 19.96 78.01 -41.05
N ARG A 413 20.36 77.00 -41.85
CA ARG A 413 20.11 77.00 -43.32
C ARG A 413 20.26 75.62 -43.99
N SER A 414 19.12 75.10 -44.44
CA SER A 414 18.90 74.26 -45.64
C SER A 414 20.08 73.45 -46.24
N GLY A 415 20.10 72.16 -45.92
CA GLY A 415 20.44 71.07 -46.85
C GLY A 415 19.48 69.93 -46.49
N ALA A 416 18.38 69.72 -47.22
CA ALA A 416 18.33 68.94 -48.47
C ALA A 416 18.94 67.54 -48.25
N ALA A 417 18.11 66.51 -48.43
CA ALA A 417 18.52 65.13 -48.22
C ALA A 417 19.49 64.68 -49.32
N GLU A 418 20.77 64.89 -49.10
CA GLU A 418 21.80 64.02 -49.68
C GLU A 418 21.73 62.69 -48.92
N HIS A 419 20.91 61.78 -49.45
CA HIS A 419 21.32 60.39 -49.43
C HIS A 419 22.64 60.33 -50.19
N ASP A 420 23.76 60.46 -49.45
CA ASP A 420 25.02 59.90 -49.91
C ASP A 420 24.69 58.49 -50.41
N ASP A 421 24.90 58.24 -51.70
CA ASP A 421 24.87 56.89 -52.24
C ASP A 421 26.03 56.15 -51.57
N ILE A 422 25.77 55.56 -50.39
CA ILE A 422 26.75 54.82 -49.62
C ILE A 422 27.06 53.57 -50.43
N THR A 423 28.00 53.72 -51.36
CA THR A 423 28.39 52.65 -52.28
C THR A 423 28.69 51.41 -51.46
N ALA A 424 28.35 50.23 -51.98
CA ALA A 424 28.54 48.97 -51.26
C ALA A 424 29.99 48.82 -50.72
N ARG A 425 30.96 49.46 -51.39
CA ARG A 425 32.35 49.59 -50.98
C ARG A 425 32.52 50.29 -49.62
N ASP A 426 31.84 51.42 -49.39
CA ASP A 426 31.92 52.16 -48.13
C ASP A 426 31.20 51.46 -46.97
N LEU A 427 30.09 50.78 -47.25
CA LEU A 427 29.45 49.87 -46.27
C LEU A 427 30.40 48.74 -45.87
N ILE A 428 31.06 48.09 -46.83
CA ILE A 428 32.05 47.04 -46.58
C ILE A 428 33.26 47.59 -45.80
N VAL A 429 33.75 48.80 -46.11
CA VAL A 429 34.85 49.43 -45.36
C VAL A 429 34.44 49.80 -43.93
N ARG A 430 33.22 50.32 -43.71
CA ARG A 430 32.67 50.54 -42.35
C ARG A 430 32.52 49.23 -41.58
N LEU A 431 32.02 48.15 -42.21
CA LEU A 431 31.92 46.82 -41.62
C LEU A 431 33.28 46.22 -41.27
N CYS A 432 34.27 46.29 -42.16
CA CYS A 432 35.65 45.88 -41.87
C CYS A 432 36.24 46.65 -40.67
N ARG A 433 36.01 47.97 -40.58
CA ARG A 433 36.43 48.79 -39.44
C ARG A 433 35.72 48.40 -38.13
N ALA A 434 34.41 48.19 -38.16
CA ALA A 434 33.62 47.82 -36.98
C ALA A 434 33.90 46.39 -36.47
N THR A 435 34.19 45.45 -37.37
CA THR A 435 34.51 44.04 -37.04
C THR A 435 36.01 43.78 -36.83
N GLY A 436 36.87 44.80 -37.06
CA GLY A 436 38.32 44.68 -36.99
C GLY A 436 38.93 43.71 -38.02
N ALA A 437 38.24 43.42 -39.12
CA ALA A 437 38.75 42.58 -40.21
C ALA A 437 39.61 43.43 -41.16
N LYS A 438 40.81 42.95 -41.49
CA LYS A 438 41.77 43.69 -42.34
C LYS A 438 41.55 43.46 -43.84
N ARG A 439 40.81 42.41 -44.21
CA ARG A 439 40.48 42.05 -45.61
C ARG A 439 39.02 41.62 -45.71
N VAL A 440 38.40 41.86 -46.86
CA VAL A 440 36.99 41.49 -47.11
C VAL A 440 36.76 39.97 -47.01
N SER A 441 37.73 39.16 -47.43
CA SER A 441 37.68 37.70 -47.27
C SER A 441 37.65 37.25 -45.80
N GLU A 442 38.37 37.95 -44.92
CA GLU A 442 38.35 37.72 -43.48
C GLU A 442 37.02 38.15 -42.85
N LEU A 443 36.45 39.28 -43.30
CA LEU A 443 35.10 39.71 -42.92
C LEU A 443 34.05 38.66 -43.30
N VAL A 444 34.06 38.20 -44.56
CA VAL A 444 33.10 37.20 -45.06
C VAL A 444 33.24 35.88 -44.31
N ALA A 445 34.46 35.37 -44.10
CA ALA A 445 34.68 34.14 -43.34
C ALA A 445 34.17 34.23 -41.90
N ARG A 446 34.39 35.38 -41.21
CA ARG A 446 33.86 35.62 -39.86
C ARG A 446 32.34 35.73 -39.84
N LEU A 447 31.74 36.40 -40.84
CA LEU A 447 30.30 36.54 -40.96
C LEU A 447 29.60 35.20 -41.25
N LEU A 448 30.19 34.33 -42.07
CA LEU A 448 29.68 32.98 -42.32
C LEU A 448 29.77 32.11 -41.07
N ALA A 449 30.92 32.07 -40.39
CA ALA A 449 31.07 31.36 -39.11
C ALA A 449 30.12 31.91 -38.01
N GLN A 450 29.85 33.22 -38.02
CA GLN A 450 28.87 33.84 -37.13
C GLN A 450 27.42 33.49 -37.52
N GLN A 451 27.09 33.35 -38.81
CA GLN A 451 25.79 32.83 -39.26
C GLN A 451 25.59 31.37 -38.85
N GLU A 452 26.60 30.50 -39.03
CA GLU A 452 26.55 29.10 -38.59
C GLU A 452 26.40 29.01 -37.07
N SER A 453 27.16 29.81 -36.31
CA SER A 453 27.03 29.89 -34.85
C SER A 453 25.65 30.42 -34.41
N TYR A 454 25.09 31.40 -35.12
CA TYR A 454 23.74 31.90 -34.86
C TYR A 454 22.67 30.87 -35.20
N GLY A 455 22.81 30.13 -36.30
CA GLY A 455 21.95 29.00 -36.67
C GLY A 455 21.93 27.95 -35.57
N ASN A 456 23.10 27.48 -35.14
CA ASN A 456 23.24 26.52 -34.04
C ASN A 456 22.63 27.03 -32.72
N LEU A 457 22.76 28.33 -32.41
CA LEU A 457 22.13 28.95 -31.24
C LEU A 457 20.59 29.02 -31.36
N VAL A 458 20.05 29.29 -32.55
CA VAL A 458 18.61 29.29 -32.82
C VAL A 458 18.04 27.87 -32.77
N GLU A 459 18.76 26.87 -33.27
CA GLU A 459 18.39 25.46 -33.16
C GLU A 459 18.43 24.95 -31.71
N MET A 460 19.49 25.24 -30.97
CA MET A 460 19.56 24.91 -29.54
C MET A 460 18.43 25.60 -28.75
N ARG A 461 18.09 26.85 -29.09
CA ARG A 461 16.96 27.57 -28.51
C ARG A 461 15.63 26.92 -28.88
N SER A 462 15.42 26.53 -30.14
CA SER A 462 14.17 25.91 -30.58
C SER A 462 13.97 24.54 -29.92
N GLN A 463 15.03 23.71 -29.88
CA GLN A 463 15.05 22.43 -29.17
C GLN A 463 14.76 22.60 -27.67
N ALA A 464 15.41 23.55 -26.99
CA ALA A 464 15.12 23.84 -25.59
C ALA A 464 13.67 24.33 -25.36
N THR A 465 13.11 25.13 -26.27
CA THR A 465 11.69 25.51 -26.18
C THR A 465 10.73 24.35 -26.44
N ALA A 466 11.06 23.41 -27.32
CA ALA A 466 10.27 22.21 -27.58
C ALA A 466 10.30 21.26 -26.37
N GLN A 467 11.48 21.01 -25.79
CA GLN A 467 11.62 20.23 -24.55
C GLN A 467 10.85 20.85 -23.39
N ARG A 468 10.89 22.19 -23.24
CA ARG A 468 10.10 22.90 -22.23
C ARG A 468 8.59 22.71 -22.44
N LEU A 469 8.10 22.72 -23.67
CA LEU A 469 6.68 22.50 -23.97
C LEU A 469 6.27 21.04 -23.70
N ALA A 470 7.10 20.06 -24.06
CA ALA A 470 6.85 18.65 -23.75
C ALA A 470 6.78 18.41 -22.22
N LEU A 471 7.73 18.93 -21.45
CA LEU A 471 7.71 18.84 -19.98
C LEU A 471 6.49 19.55 -19.35
N VAL A 472 6.02 20.65 -19.95
CA VAL A 472 4.78 21.31 -19.49
C VAL A 472 3.56 20.43 -19.75
N GLN A 473 3.46 19.80 -20.92
CA GLN A 473 2.38 18.85 -21.24
C GLN A 473 2.40 17.62 -20.33
N GLU A 474 3.57 17.04 -20.07
CA GLU A 474 3.74 15.93 -19.12
C GLU A 474 3.30 16.33 -17.69
N LEU A 475 3.68 17.53 -17.22
CA LEU A 475 3.22 18.05 -15.93
C LEU A 475 1.71 18.28 -15.90
N GLU A 476 1.08 18.63 -17.02
CA GLU A 476 -0.36 18.85 -17.13
C GLU A 476 -1.12 17.53 -17.08
N VAL A 477 -0.66 16.50 -17.79
CA VAL A 477 -1.18 15.13 -17.72
C VAL A 477 -0.99 14.54 -16.31
N LEU A 478 0.17 14.73 -15.68
CA LEU A 478 0.40 14.28 -14.30
C LEU A 478 -0.47 15.03 -13.27
N ARG A 479 -0.81 16.30 -13.51
CA ARG A 479 -1.78 17.05 -12.69
C ARG A 479 -3.19 16.50 -12.87
N GLN A 480 -3.63 16.26 -14.10
CA GLN A 480 -4.92 15.64 -14.41
C GLN A 480 -5.03 14.28 -13.74
N HIS A 481 -4.04 13.40 -13.90
CA HIS A 481 -4.01 12.09 -13.27
C HIS A 481 -3.99 12.16 -11.73
N ARG A 482 -3.24 13.10 -11.14
CA ARG A 482 -3.31 13.37 -9.69
C ARG A 482 -4.71 13.79 -9.26
N ASP A 483 -5.38 14.64 -10.04
CA ASP A 483 -6.68 15.19 -9.68
C ASP A 483 -7.82 14.19 -9.90
N GLU A 484 -7.69 13.29 -10.89
CA GLU A 484 -8.50 12.07 -11.06
C GLU A 484 -8.34 11.12 -9.87
N LEU A 485 -7.11 10.79 -9.48
CA LEU A 485 -6.82 9.97 -8.29
C LEU A 485 -7.34 10.64 -7.01
N ARG A 486 -7.28 11.96 -6.93
CA ARG A 486 -7.80 12.77 -5.80
C ARG A 486 -9.33 12.80 -5.76
N GLY A 487 -10.01 12.80 -6.91
CA GLY A 487 -11.47 12.72 -7.03
C GLY A 487 -12.01 11.31 -6.77
N SER A 488 -11.37 10.30 -7.38
CA SER A 488 -11.73 8.89 -7.27
C SER A 488 -11.48 8.34 -5.86
N GLY A 489 -10.29 8.60 -5.29
CA GLY A 489 -9.92 8.11 -3.96
C GLY A 489 -10.79 8.70 -2.85
N LYS A 490 -10.91 10.03 -2.80
CA LYS A 490 -11.48 10.72 -1.63
C LYS A 490 -12.96 10.47 -1.37
N MET A 491 -13.76 10.22 -2.39
CA MET A 491 -15.21 10.02 -2.20
C MET A 491 -15.61 8.56 -1.99
N SER A 492 -14.80 7.60 -2.46
CA SER A 492 -15.06 6.17 -2.29
C SER A 492 -14.42 5.65 -1.00
N THR A 493 -13.12 5.86 -0.81
CA THR A 493 -12.41 5.30 0.35
C THR A 493 -12.82 5.99 1.65
N GLN A 494 -13.07 7.30 1.65
CA GLN A 494 -13.54 7.98 2.86
C GLN A 494 -14.91 7.45 3.31
N LYS A 495 -15.87 7.30 2.39
CA LYS A 495 -17.18 6.72 2.72
C LYS A 495 -17.09 5.28 3.22
N GLN A 496 -16.19 4.48 2.65
CA GLN A 496 -15.93 3.11 3.13
C GLN A 496 -15.29 3.10 4.53
N MET A 497 -14.38 4.03 4.80
CA MET A 497 -13.79 4.20 6.14
C MET A 497 -14.81 4.70 7.16
N ASP A 498 -15.66 5.65 6.78
CA ASP A 498 -16.71 6.20 7.66
C ASP A 498 -17.75 5.12 7.99
N ALA A 499 -18.20 4.34 6.99
CA ALA A 499 -19.09 3.21 7.18
C ALA A 499 -18.46 2.10 8.05
N ALA A 500 -17.20 1.71 7.80
CA ALA A 500 -16.50 0.74 8.64
C ALA A 500 -16.28 1.23 10.08
N GLN A 501 -16.11 2.54 10.28
CA GLN A 501 -16.08 3.13 11.63
C GLN A 501 -17.46 3.12 12.30
N GLU A 502 -18.55 3.31 11.54
CA GLU A 502 -19.91 3.25 12.06
C GLU A 502 -20.29 1.81 12.44
N GLU A 503 -20.01 0.83 11.58
CA GLU A 503 -20.14 -0.61 11.90
C GLU A 503 -19.33 -1.01 13.14
N LEU A 504 -18.11 -0.46 13.31
CA LEU A 504 -17.29 -0.69 14.51
C LEU A 504 -17.90 -0.05 15.76
N ARG A 505 -18.44 1.17 15.67
CA ARG A 505 -19.15 1.83 16.79
C ARG A 505 -20.39 1.04 17.20
N GLU A 506 -21.18 0.55 16.24
CA GLU A 506 -22.32 -0.32 16.52
C GLU A 506 -21.90 -1.66 17.12
N ALA A 507 -20.79 -2.25 16.66
CA ALA A 507 -20.27 -3.50 17.21
C ALA A 507 -19.80 -3.34 18.66
N VAL A 508 -19.12 -2.23 18.98
CA VAL A 508 -18.71 -1.88 20.34
C VAL A 508 -19.93 -1.64 21.22
N ALA A 509 -20.90 -0.82 20.81
CA ALA A 509 -22.13 -0.59 21.58
C ALA A 509 -22.93 -1.89 21.84
N ARG A 510 -22.96 -2.82 20.86
CA ARG A 510 -23.55 -4.15 21.05
C ARG A 510 -22.76 -5.01 22.04
N ALA A 511 -21.43 -4.93 22.06
CA ALA A 511 -20.60 -5.63 23.04
C ALA A 511 -20.77 -5.04 24.46
N ASP A 512 -20.79 -3.72 24.59
CA ASP A 512 -20.98 -3.01 25.86
C ASP A 512 -22.34 -3.39 26.48
N SER A 513 -23.43 -3.26 25.73
CA SER A 513 -24.78 -3.65 26.18
C SER A 513 -24.92 -5.15 26.54
N ALA A 514 -24.18 -6.04 25.86
CA ALA A 514 -24.12 -7.45 26.21
C ALA A 514 -23.31 -7.69 27.49
N SER A 515 -22.25 -6.91 27.74
CA SER A 515 -21.48 -6.96 28.99
C SER A 515 -22.31 -6.45 30.18
N GLU A 516 -23.04 -5.35 30.03
CA GLU A 516 -23.97 -4.83 31.05
C GLU A 516 -25.06 -5.86 31.40
N ALA A 517 -25.63 -6.53 30.38
CA ALA A 517 -26.60 -7.60 30.59
C ALA A 517 -25.99 -8.82 31.30
N LEU A 518 -24.75 -9.18 30.99
CA LEU A 518 -24.03 -10.26 31.68
C LEU A 518 -23.71 -9.89 33.13
N GLU A 519 -23.26 -8.66 33.41
CA GLU A 519 -23.07 -8.20 34.78
C GLU A 519 -24.39 -8.16 35.57
N ALA A 520 -25.50 -7.76 34.95
CA ALA A 520 -26.82 -7.80 35.58
C ALA A 520 -27.25 -9.23 35.93
N LEU A 521 -26.99 -10.20 35.03
CA LEU A 521 -27.23 -11.62 35.29
C LEU A 521 -26.33 -12.13 36.42
N LEU A 522 -25.04 -11.78 36.45
CA LEU A 522 -24.12 -12.17 37.54
C LEU A 522 -24.55 -11.59 38.90
N ARG A 523 -25.03 -10.33 38.94
CA ARG A 523 -25.60 -9.74 40.17
C ARG A 523 -26.81 -10.52 40.64
N SER A 524 -27.78 -10.79 39.75
CA SER A 524 -28.98 -11.57 40.11
C SER A 524 -28.66 -13.02 40.51
N HIS A 525 -27.62 -13.63 39.93
CA HIS A 525 -27.12 -14.94 40.32
C HIS A 525 -26.51 -14.93 41.72
N ALA A 526 -25.74 -13.89 42.06
CA ALA A 526 -25.19 -13.70 43.40
C ALA A 526 -26.31 -13.49 44.45
N ASP A 527 -27.35 -12.72 44.11
CA ASP A 527 -28.53 -12.52 44.97
C ASP A 527 -29.28 -13.84 45.20
N VAL A 528 -29.50 -14.65 44.15
CA VAL A 528 -30.10 -15.99 44.27
C VAL A 528 -29.24 -16.89 45.15
N ARG A 529 -27.92 -16.94 44.92
CA ARG A 529 -26.99 -17.74 45.71
C ARG A 529 -26.99 -17.35 47.18
N GLY A 530 -26.95 -16.05 47.50
CA GLY A 530 -27.06 -15.54 48.87
C GLY A 530 -28.42 -15.85 49.51
N GLY A 531 -29.50 -15.82 48.73
CA GLY A 531 -30.83 -16.27 49.16
C GLY A 531 -30.88 -17.76 49.48
N LEU A 532 -30.22 -18.61 48.68
CA LEU A 532 -30.09 -20.05 48.93
C LEU A 532 -29.21 -20.34 50.15
N GLU A 533 -28.10 -19.63 50.32
CA GLU A 533 -27.25 -19.70 51.51
C GLU A 533 -28.04 -19.35 52.79
N HIS A 534 -28.86 -18.30 52.75
CA HIS A 534 -29.73 -17.93 53.86
C HIS A 534 -30.84 -18.97 54.13
N LEU A 535 -31.53 -19.47 53.10
CA LEU A 535 -32.55 -20.51 53.25
C LEU A 535 -31.95 -21.83 53.77
N ALA A 536 -30.77 -22.22 53.29
CA ALA A 536 -30.03 -23.38 53.80
C ALA A 536 -29.68 -23.22 55.28
N ALA A 537 -29.24 -22.03 55.71
CA ALA A 537 -28.98 -21.72 57.12
C ALA A 537 -30.25 -21.77 57.99
N MET A 538 -31.38 -21.25 57.50
CA MET A 538 -32.67 -21.28 58.20
C MET A 538 -33.26 -22.70 58.32
N VAL A 539 -32.96 -23.59 57.37
CA VAL A 539 -33.45 -24.98 57.32
C VAL A 539 -32.43 -25.98 57.88
N ALA A 540 -31.22 -25.54 58.22
CA ALA A 540 -30.20 -26.33 58.91
C ALA A 540 -30.64 -26.95 60.27
N PRO A 541 -31.45 -26.28 61.12
CA PRO A 541 -31.87 -26.82 62.41
C PRO A 541 -32.94 -27.93 62.34
N LEU A 542 -33.52 -28.19 61.17
CA LEU A 542 -34.64 -29.13 61.02
C LEU A 542 -34.14 -30.58 60.87
N PRO A 543 -34.79 -31.55 61.54
CA PRO A 543 -34.34 -32.94 61.56
C PRO A 543 -34.39 -33.60 60.16
N LEU A 544 -33.29 -34.24 59.78
CA LEU A 544 -33.15 -34.98 58.53
C LEU A 544 -34.08 -36.20 58.50
N PRO A 545 -34.78 -36.48 57.38
CA PRO A 545 -35.38 -37.80 57.18
C PRO A 545 -34.26 -38.86 57.10
N ALA A 546 -34.43 -39.97 57.83
CA ALA A 546 -33.42 -41.01 57.92
C ALA A 546 -33.04 -41.57 56.53
N GLY A 547 -31.79 -41.34 56.11
CA GLY A 547 -31.23 -41.83 54.84
C GLY A 547 -30.93 -40.78 53.76
N GLY A 548 -31.05 -39.47 54.03
CA GLY A 548 -30.66 -38.41 53.08
C GLY A 548 -29.14 -38.25 52.89
N PRO A 549 -28.66 -37.83 51.70
CA PRO A 549 -27.24 -37.60 51.42
C PRO A 549 -26.64 -36.45 52.25
N PRO A 550 -25.30 -36.41 52.43
CA PRO A 550 -24.63 -35.37 53.21
C PRO A 550 -24.82 -33.97 52.60
N PRO A 551 -24.68 -32.89 53.40
CA PRO A 551 -24.83 -31.52 52.91
C PRO A 551 -23.84 -31.25 51.76
N VAL A 552 -24.38 -31.04 50.56
CA VAL A 552 -23.59 -30.76 49.36
C VAL A 552 -23.09 -29.31 49.41
N PRO A 553 -21.81 -29.04 49.14
CA PRO A 553 -21.29 -27.68 49.05
C PRO A 553 -22.03 -26.85 48.01
N LEU A 554 -22.23 -25.56 48.29
CA LEU A 554 -22.82 -24.60 47.36
C LEU A 554 -21.81 -24.22 46.28
N GLU A 555 -21.86 -24.98 45.19
CA GLU A 555 -21.16 -24.73 43.93
C GLU A 555 -22.22 -24.34 42.88
N ASP A 556 -21.83 -23.61 41.84
CA ASP A 556 -22.82 -23.01 40.92
C ASP A 556 -23.58 -24.07 40.11
N GLU A 557 -23.05 -25.29 39.98
CA GLU A 557 -23.75 -26.46 39.39
C GLU A 557 -24.69 -27.17 40.38
N THR A 558 -24.45 -27.09 41.69
CA THR A 558 -25.18 -27.85 42.73
C THR A 558 -26.35 -27.08 43.35
N MET A 559 -26.57 -25.80 42.99
CA MET A 559 -27.65 -24.97 43.52
C MET A 559 -29.05 -25.61 43.39
N GLY A 560 -29.31 -26.34 42.30
CA GLY A 560 -30.56 -27.08 42.10
C GLY A 560 -30.74 -28.24 43.08
N ASP A 561 -29.66 -28.95 43.40
CA ASP A 561 -29.67 -30.05 44.37
C ASP A 561 -29.80 -29.54 45.80
N VAL A 562 -29.21 -28.38 46.11
CA VAL A 562 -29.39 -27.70 47.41
C VAL A 562 -30.85 -27.26 47.58
N LEU A 563 -31.49 -26.72 46.53
CA LEU A 563 -32.92 -26.42 46.53
C LEU A 563 -33.78 -27.66 46.79
N ALA A 564 -33.50 -28.77 46.11
CA ALA A 564 -34.22 -30.04 46.33
C ALA A 564 -34.03 -30.58 47.76
N GLN A 565 -32.84 -30.42 48.35
CA GLN A 565 -32.58 -30.77 49.75
C GLN A 565 -33.34 -29.87 50.73
N ILE A 566 -33.43 -28.55 50.46
CA ILE A 566 -34.22 -27.62 51.26
C ILE A 566 -35.71 -28.01 51.22
N GLU A 567 -36.25 -28.29 50.02
CA GLU A 567 -37.63 -28.76 49.86
C GLU A 567 -37.88 -30.07 50.64
N GLN A 568 -36.99 -31.06 50.51
CA GLN A 568 -37.12 -32.34 51.20
C GLN A 568 -37.09 -32.19 52.73
N ARG A 569 -36.27 -31.27 53.27
CA ARG A 569 -36.23 -30.95 54.71
C ARG A 569 -37.51 -30.25 55.18
N LEU A 570 -38.03 -29.28 54.41
CA LEU A 570 -39.28 -28.59 54.73
C LEU A 570 -40.49 -29.54 54.70
N VAL A 571 -40.57 -30.43 53.70
CA VAL A 571 -41.58 -31.49 53.62
C VAL A 571 -41.43 -32.49 54.78
N GLY A 572 -40.21 -32.80 55.20
CA GLY A 572 -39.92 -33.61 56.40
C GLY A 572 -40.46 -32.96 57.67
N ALA A 573 -40.13 -31.69 57.90
CA ALA A 573 -40.62 -30.92 59.04
C ALA A 573 -42.14 -30.80 59.07
N TYR A 574 -42.78 -30.56 57.92
CA TYR A 574 -44.25 -30.52 57.80
C TYR A 574 -44.90 -31.86 58.20
N LYS A 575 -44.31 -33.00 57.80
CA LYS A 575 -44.79 -34.33 58.21
C LYS A 575 -44.67 -34.57 59.71
N VAL A 576 -43.60 -34.09 60.35
CA VAL A 576 -43.44 -34.15 61.81
C VAL A 576 -44.51 -33.30 62.50
N ILE A 577 -44.71 -32.06 62.06
CA ILE A 577 -45.73 -31.14 62.61
C ILE A 577 -47.14 -31.74 62.44
N ALA A 578 -47.46 -32.31 61.27
CA ALA A 578 -48.74 -32.96 61.02
C ALA A 578 -48.95 -34.28 61.81
N ALA A 579 -47.88 -34.88 62.35
CA ALA A 579 -47.95 -36.05 63.21
C ALA A 579 -48.12 -35.71 64.70
N LEU A 580 -47.76 -34.50 65.14
CA LEU A 580 -47.87 -34.07 66.55
C LEU A 580 -49.28 -34.23 67.13
N PRO A 581 -50.39 -33.83 66.47
CA PRO A 581 -51.73 -34.00 67.03
C PRO A 581 -52.05 -35.47 67.32
N LYS A 582 -51.74 -36.37 66.38
CA LYS A 582 -51.96 -37.82 66.54
C LYS A 582 -51.12 -38.42 67.68
N ALA A 583 -49.90 -37.89 67.89
CA ALA A 583 -49.06 -38.29 69.00
C ALA A 583 -49.60 -37.78 70.35
N VAL A 584 -50.18 -36.58 70.39
CA VAL A 584 -50.91 -36.05 71.56
C VAL A 584 -52.14 -36.91 71.85
N ASP A 585 -52.99 -37.18 70.86
CA ASP A 585 -54.18 -38.05 71.00
C ASP A 585 -53.78 -39.45 71.53
N MET A 586 -52.69 -40.02 71.02
CA MET A 586 -52.13 -41.29 71.52
C MET A 586 -51.67 -41.19 72.98
N LEU A 587 -50.92 -40.15 73.35
CA LEU A 587 -50.44 -39.96 74.72
C LEU A 587 -51.59 -39.70 75.70
N GLU A 588 -52.62 -38.94 75.30
CA GLU A 588 -53.84 -38.76 76.09
C GLU A 588 -54.58 -40.10 76.28
N SER A 589 -54.69 -40.93 75.24
CA SER A 589 -55.29 -42.27 75.36
C SER A 589 -54.48 -43.22 76.26
N MET A 590 -53.15 -43.16 76.20
CA MET A 590 -52.27 -43.93 77.09
C MET A 590 -52.36 -43.44 78.53
N TYR A 591 -52.42 -42.12 78.75
CA TYR A 591 -52.58 -41.54 80.08
C TYR A 591 -53.95 -41.84 80.68
N ALA A 592 -55.02 -41.83 79.87
CA ALA A 592 -56.34 -42.29 80.29
C ALA A 592 -56.35 -43.78 80.66
N SER A 593 -55.59 -44.61 79.93
CA SER A 593 -55.44 -46.05 80.19
C SER A 593 -54.61 -46.36 81.45
N LEU A 594 -53.68 -45.47 81.82
CA LEU A 594 -52.86 -45.56 83.05
C LEU A 594 -53.55 -44.98 84.29
N ARG A 595 -54.73 -44.38 84.13
CA ARG A 595 -55.54 -43.77 85.20
C ARG A 595 -56.75 -44.63 85.61
N GLN A 596 -57.03 -45.69 84.86
CA GLN A 596 -57.96 -46.77 85.21
C GLN A 596 -57.23 -47.89 85.96
#